data_AF-A0A2V2E0D7-F1
#
_entry.id   AF-A0A2V2E0D7-F1
#
_cell.length_a   1.000
_cell.length_b   1.000
_cell.length_c   1.000
_cell.angle_alpha   90.00
_cell.angle_beta   90.00
_cell.angle_gamma   90.00
#
_symmetry.space_group_name_H-M   'P 1'
#
loop_
_entity.id
_entity.type
_entity.pdbx_description
1 polymer ?
#
loop_
_entity_poly.entity_id
_entity_poly.type
_entity_poly.pdbx_seq_one_letter_code
_entity_poly.pdbx_strand_id
1 'polypeptide(L)'
;MNENIVYELHAKKILGSLNYSMFVYEEKVMVSTRYNPGILLTILSLGLTKLQAMQINSDIITYISDMTSVSFKKADLSNGKIAFSVPGKKDEAVGTGMFFRADSNDVAENIANFLKSAINKAKEANSKSNSVAEEIRKLKELFDEGIITQEEFDIKKKQLLSL
;
A
#
# COMPACT_ATOMS: atom_id res chain seq x y z
N MET A 1 6.41 11.69 -11.00
CA MET A 1 5.48 10.79 -10.27
C MET A 1 4.12 10.96 -10.90
N ASN A 2 3.51 9.89 -11.40
CA ASN A 2 2.14 9.92 -11.92
C ASN A 2 1.19 10.18 -10.75
N GLU A 3 0.47 11.31 -10.77
CA GLU A 3 -0.56 11.64 -9.78
C GLU A 3 -1.94 11.10 -10.18
N ASN A 4 -1.99 10.25 -11.20
CA ASN A 4 -3.24 9.67 -11.68
C ASN A 4 -3.78 8.65 -10.65
N ILE A 5 -4.97 8.94 -10.16
CA ILE A 5 -5.72 8.05 -9.28
C ILE A 5 -6.24 6.89 -10.13
N VAL A 6 -5.88 5.66 -9.74
CA VAL A 6 -6.32 4.41 -10.35
C VAL A 6 -7.69 4.00 -9.78
N TYR A 7 -7.85 4.13 -8.46
CA TYR A 7 -9.10 3.85 -7.76
C TYR A 7 -9.35 4.84 -6.63
N GLU A 8 -10.62 5.13 -6.39
CA GLU A 8 -11.08 5.95 -5.28
C GLU A 8 -12.21 5.21 -4.55
N LEU A 9 -12.12 5.18 -3.22
CA LEU A 9 -13.11 4.55 -2.35
C LEU A 9 -13.49 5.50 -1.22
N HIS A 10 -14.78 5.77 -1.07
CA HIS A 10 -15.29 6.60 0.02
C HIS A 10 -16.13 5.78 0.99
N ALA A 11 -15.87 5.93 2.29
CA ALA A 11 -16.75 5.42 3.33
C ALA A 11 -17.94 6.37 3.47
N LYS A 12 -19.12 5.98 2.96
CA LYS A 12 -20.35 6.72 3.22
C LYS A 12 -20.82 6.48 4.66
N LYS A 13 -20.99 7.58 5.42
CA LYS A 13 -21.77 7.69 6.68
C LYS A 13 -21.72 6.42 7.55
N ILE A 14 -20.51 6.02 7.93
CA ILE A 14 -20.33 5.11 9.07
C ILE A 14 -20.49 6.03 10.28
N LEU A 15 -21.50 5.79 11.13
CA LEU A 15 -21.88 6.63 12.28
C LEU A 15 -20.68 7.43 12.86
N GLY A 16 -20.64 8.74 12.61
CA GLY A 16 -19.54 9.59 13.07
C GLY A 16 -19.30 10.82 12.20
N SER A 17 -18.61 11.79 12.76
CA SER A 17 -18.27 13.09 12.16
C SER A 17 -17.05 13.04 11.22
N LEU A 18 -16.62 11.86 10.77
CA LEU A 18 -15.41 11.69 9.96
C LEU A 18 -15.75 11.02 8.62
N ASN A 19 -15.32 11.64 7.54
CA ASN A 19 -15.32 11.06 6.20
C ASN A 19 -13.97 10.39 5.97
N TYR A 20 -13.99 9.10 5.63
CA TYR A 20 -12.80 8.34 5.25
C TYR A 20 -12.80 8.12 3.74
N SER A 21 -11.68 8.40 3.09
CA SER A 21 -11.47 8.14 1.66
C SER A 21 -10.13 7.44 1.44
N MET A 22 -10.08 6.51 0.51
CA MET A 22 -8.86 5.85 0.05
C MET A 22 -8.65 6.18 -1.42
N PHE A 23 -7.46 6.67 -1.73
CA PHE A 23 -6.99 6.95 -3.08
C PHE A 23 -5.84 6.02 -3.40
N VAL A 24 -5.97 5.29 -4.49
CA VAL A 24 -4.98 4.31 -4.94
C VAL A 24 -4.33 4.85 -6.19
N TYR A 25 -3.02 4.97 -6.15
CA TYR A 25 -2.16 5.34 -7.26
C TYR A 25 -1.38 4.10 -7.71
N GLU A 26 -0.61 4.23 -8.80
CA GLU A 26 0.20 3.13 -9.33
C GLU A 26 1.22 2.59 -8.31
N GLU A 27 1.81 3.46 -7.49
CA GLU A 27 2.92 3.12 -6.58
C GLU A 27 2.58 3.30 -5.09
N LYS A 28 1.46 3.93 -4.76
CA LYS A 28 1.12 4.30 -3.38
C LYS A 28 -0.38 4.29 -3.13
N VAL A 29 -0.74 4.20 -1.86
CA VAL A 29 -2.11 4.36 -1.38
C VAL A 29 -2.13 5.50 -0.36
N MET A 30 -3.13 6.37 -0.47
CA MET A 30 -3.39 7.44 0.49
C MET A 30 -4.73 7.17 1.18
N VAL A 31 -4.72 7.12 2.51
CA VAL A 31 -5.93 7.09 3.33
C VAL A 31 -6.12 8.46 3.96
N SER A 32 -7.23 9.10 3.61
CA SER A 32 -7.59 10.46 4.03
C SER A 32 -8.75 10.41 5.03
N THR A 33 -8.56 11.02 6.19
CA THR A 33 -9.62 11.30 7.17
C THR A 33 -9.94 12.78 7.12
N ARG A 34 -11.23 13.12 7.03
CA ARG A 34 -11.71 14.52 7.03
C ARG A 34 -12.84 14.71 8.01
N TYR A 35 -12.77 15.75 8.83
CA TYR A 35 -13.86 16.16 9.69
C TYR A 35 -15.05 16.69 8.87
N ASN A 36 -16.24 16.19 9.19
CA ASN A 36 -17.50 16.57 8.59
C ASN A 36 -18.36 17.35 9.62
N PRO A 37 -18.50 18.68 9.46
CA PRO A 37 -19.21 19.53 10.41
C PRO A 37 -20.73 19.34 10.43
N GLY A 38 -21.30 18.59 9.48
CA GLY A 38 -22.75 18.34 9.40
C GLY A 38 -23.33 17.45 10.51
N ILE A 39 -22.50 16.93 11.43
CA ILE A 39 -22.90 16.04 12.52
C ILE A 39 -22.49 16.69 13.86
N LEU A 40 -23.30 17.66 14.31
CA LEU A 40 -23.07 18.47 15.52
C LEU A 40 -23.12 17.65 16.82
N LEU A 41 -23.90 16.55 16.85
CA LEU A 41 -24.06 15.70 18.04
C LEU A 41 -22.75 15.05 18.52
N THR A 42 -21.75 14.86 17.64
CA THR A 42 -20.56 14.06 17.96
C THR A 42 -19.39 14.88 18.51
N ILE A 43 -19.26 16.18 18.17
CA ILE A 43 -18.28 17.05 18.84
C ILE A 43 -18.57 17.08 20.35
N LEU A 44 -19.86 17.19 20.69
CA LEU A 44 -20.33 17.15 22.08
C LEU A 44 -20.07 15.79 22.73
N SER A 45 -20.34 14.67 22.03
CA SER A 45 -20.12 13.33 22.59
C SER A 45 -18.64 12.98 22.80
N LEU A 46 -17.73 13.59 22.05
CA LEU A 46 -16.27 13.45 22.22
C LEU A 46 -15.67 14.50 23.18
N GLY A 47 -16.47 15.48 23.63
CA GLY A 47 -16.00 16.57 24.50
C GLY A 47 -14.98 17.52 23.83
N LEU A 48 -14.86 17.50 22.50
CA LEU A 48 -13.92 18.34 21.77
C LEU A 48 -14.52 19.72 21.49
N THR A 49 -13.67 20.73 21.29
CA THR A 49 -14.12 22.00 20.69
C THR A 49 -14.22 21.85 19.17
N LYS A 50 -15.01 22.70 18.52
CA LYS A 50 -15.08 22.77 17.04
C LYS A 50 -13.69 22.97 16.41
N LEU A 51 -12.83 23.79 17.03
CA LEU A 51 -11.46 24.03 16.57
C LEU A 51 -10.59 22.77 16.65
N GLN A 52 -10.66 22.03 17.77
CA GLN A 52 -9.95 20.75 17.92
C GLN A 52 -10.49 19.69 16.94
N ALA A 53 -11.80 19.67 16.68
CA ALA A 53 -12.41 18.75 15.73
C ALA A 53 -11.96 19.01 14.28
N MET A 54 -11.79 20.28 13.89
CA MET A 54 -11.26 20.66 12.57
C MET A 54 -9.80 20.23 12.35
N GLN A 55 -9.03 19.99 13.42
CA GLN A 55 -7.65 19.50 13.36
C GLN A 55 -7.56 17.97 13.16
N ILE A 56 -8.68 17.24 13.09
CA ILE A 56 -8.71 15.77 12.90
C ILE A 56 -8.41 15.36 11.44
N ASN A 57 -8.23 16.32 10.54
CA ASN A 57 -7.89 16.02 9.15
C ASN A 57 -6.49 15.38 9.07
N SER A 58 -6.39 14.21 8.44
CA SER A 58 -5.12 13.51 8.25
C SER A 58 -5.05 12.81 6.90
N ASP A 59 -3.86 12.78 6.31
CA ASP A 59 -3.53 12.00 5.13
C ASP A 59 -2.37 11.07 5.46
N ILE A 60 -2.58 9.77 5.27
CA ILE A 60 -1.55 8.75 5.49
C ILE A 60 -1.23 8.13 4.14
N ILE A 61 0.00 8.38 3.68
CA ILE A 61 0.52 7.83 2.43
C ILE A 61 1.37 6.61 2.76
N THR A 62 1.14 5.52 2.02
CA THR A 62 1.91 4.28 2.11
C THR A 62 2.30 3.81 0.72
N TYR A 63 3.59 3.54 0.49
CA TYR A 63 4.07 2.97 -0.76
C TYR A 63 3.74 1.49 -0.86
N ILE A 64 3.35 1.03 -2.05
CA ILE A 64 2.97 -0.36 -2.29
C ILE A 64 4.18 -1.29 -2.14
N SER A 65 5.40 -0.80 -2.42
CA SER A 65 6.66 -1.52 -2.20
C SER A 65 6.86 -1.99 -0.76
N ASP A 66 6.31 -1.23 0.19
CA ASP A 66 6.50 -1.48 1.62
C ASP A 66 5.40 -2.40 2.20
N MET A 67 4.39 -2.73 1.39
CA MET A 67 3.26 -3.54 1.81
C MET A 67 3.60 -5.04 1.77
N THR A 68 3.20 -5.77 2.81
CA THR A 68 3.41 -7.22 2.89
C THR A 68 2.20 -8.01 2.41
N SER A 69 0.99 -7.54 2.72
CA SER A 69 -0.27 -8.23 2.46
C SER A 69 -1.47 -7.27 2.41
N VAL A 70 -2.59 -7.78 1.91
CA VAL A 70 -3.87 -7.07 1.80
C VAL A 70 -4.97 -7.93 2.43
N SER A 71 -5.69 -7.35 3.38
CA SER A 71 -6.90 -7.91 4.00
C SER A 71 -8.14 -7.30 3.36
N PHE A 72 -9.03 -8.14 2.87
CA PHE A 72 -10.30 -7.74 2.29
C PHE A 72 -11.43 -8.57 2.87
N LYS A 73 -12.48 -7.90 3.34
CA LYS A 73 -13.75 -8.50 3.75
C LYS A 73 -14.87 -7.74 3.04
N LYS A 74 -15.67 -8.46 2.25
CA LYS A 74 -16.87 -7.94 1.61
C LYS A 74 -17.87 -7.46 2.67
N ALA A 75 -18.58 -6.36 2.39
CA ALA A 75 -19.68 -5.89 3.20
C ALA A 75 -20.94 -6.71 2.93
N ASP A 76 -21.61 -7.13 4.00
CA ASP A 76 -22.83 -7.93 4.01
C ASP A 76 -23.86 -7.27 4.95
N LEU A 77 -24.30 -7.97 6.00
CA LEU A 77 -25.03 -7.39 7.14
C LEU A 77 -24.15 -6.45 7.99
N SER A 78 -22.82 -6.59 7.86
CA SER A 78 -21.81 -5.78 8.53
C SER A 78 -21.01 -4.94 7.52
N ASN A 79 -20.30 -3.92 8.01
CA ASN A 79 -19.39 -3.15 7.16
C ASN A 79 -18.28 -4.05 6.61
N GLY A 80 -17.94 -3.84 5.34
CA GLY A 80 -16.77 -4.41 4.70
C GLY A 80 -15.51 -3.72 5.19
N LYS A 81 -14.37 -4.35 4.99
CA LYS A 81 -13.05 -3.86 5.40
C LYS A 81 -12.05 -4.08 4.28
N ILE A 82 -11.24 -3.07 4.01
CA ILE A 82 -10.01 -3.20 3.24
C ILE A 82 -8.86 -2.63 4.05
N ALA A 83 -7.77 -3.37 4.18
CA ALA A 83 -6.56 -2.92 4.86
C ALA A 83 -5.32 -3.56 4.25
N PHE A 84 -4.17 -2.93 4.43
CA PHE A 84 -2.87 -3.47 4.05
C PHE A 84 -1.93 -3.46 5.25
N SER A 85 -0.98 -4.39 5.24
CA SER A 85 0.01 -4.52 6.31
C SER A 85 1.37 -4.00 5.88
N VAL A 86 2.05 -3.29 6.77
CA VAL A 86 3.38 -2.72 6.58
C VAL A 86 4.23 -3.08 7.79
N PRO A 87 5.49 -3.53 7.63
CA PRO A 87 6.33 -3.84 8.77
C PRO A 87 6.46 -2.65 9.71
N GLY A 88 6.28 -2.88 11.01
CA GLY A 88 6.41 -1.84 12.03
C GLY A 88 5.19 -0.92 12.20
N LYS A 89 4.12 -1.08 11.41
CA LYS A 89 2.83 -0.43 11.67
C LYS A 89 1.83 -1.47 12.19
N LYS A 90 1.04 -1.11 13.21
CA LYS A 90 -0.06 -1.97 13.67
C LYS A 90 -1.14 -2.02 12.60
N ASP A 91 -1.66 -3.22 12.32
CA ASP A 91 -2.76 -3.46 11.37
C ASP A 91 -4.10 -2.96 11.91
N GLU A 92 -4.23 -1.63 12.00
CA GLU A 92 -5.45 -0.98 12.45
C GLU A 92 -6.20 -0.38 11.24
N ALA A 93 -7.52 -0.47 11.26
CA ALA A 93 -8.38 0.20 10.27
C ALA A 93 -8.20 1.73 10.30
N VAL A 94 -7.55 2.25 11.35
CA VAL A 94 -7.06 3.63 11.42
C VAL A 94 -5.63 3.64 10.91
N GLY A 95 -5.46 4.02 9.64
CA GLY A 95 -4.17 4.37 9.06
C GLY A 95 -3.67 3.50 7.92
N THR A 96 -3.99 2.20 7.91
CA THR A 96 -3.60 1.29 6.80
C THR A 96 -4.80 0.67 6.08
N GLY A 97 -6.00 1.20 6.30
CA GLY A 97 -7.21 0.66 5.69
C GLY A 97 -8.42 1.55 5.90
N MET A 98 -9.59 1.03 5.53
CA MET A 98 -10.88 1.66 5.79
C MET A 98 -12.00 0.62 5.84
N PHE A 99 -13.09 1.00 6.50
CA PHE A 99 -14.37 0.29 6.39
C PHE A 99 -15.21 0.90 5.26
N PHE A 100 -16.04 0.08 4.64
CA PHE A 100 -16.94 0.50 3.56
C PHE A 100 -18.28 -0.25 3.63
N ARG A 101 -19.27 0.25 2.88
CA ARG A 101 -20.63 -0.31 2.82
C ARG A 101 -20.81 -1.18 1.58
N ALA A 102 -21.90 -1.95 1.54
CA ALA A 102 -22.18 -2.91 0.47
C ALA A 102 -22.22 -2.31 -0.94
N ASP A 103 -22.56 -1.02 -1.08
CA ASP A 103 -22.53 -0.29 -2.37
C ASP A 103 -21.11 -0.10 -2.93
N SER A 104 -20.08 -0.20 -2.08
CA SER A 104 -18.68 -0.07 -2.49
C SER A 104 -17.95 -1.42 -2.60
N ASN A 105 -18.66 -2.54 -2.53
CA ASN A 105 -18.06 -3.89 -2.57
C ASN A 105 -17.18 -4.09 -3.81
N ASP A 106 -17.69 -3.77 -4.99
CA ASP A 106 -17.00 -4.04 -6.25
C ASP A 106 -15.71 -3.21 -6.37
N VAL A 107 -15.78 -1.93 -5.99
CA VAL A 107 -14.61 -1.05 -6.00
C VAL A 107 -13.56 -1.52 -4.98
N ALA A 108 -13.99 -1.88 -3.77
CA ALA A 108 -13.07 -2.36 -2.74
C ALA A 108 -12.42 -3.71 -3.12
N GLU A 109 -13.16 -4.61 -3.78
CA GLU A 109 -12.63 -5.87 -4.29
C GLU A 109 -11.59 -5.63 -5.40
N ASN A 110 -11.87 -4.71 -6.33
CA ASN A 110 -10.94 -4.32 -7.39
C ASN A 110 -9.65 -3.71 -6.81
N ILE A 111 -9.75 -2.84 -5.80
CA ILE A 111 -8.59 -2.30 -5.09
C ILE A 111 -7.79 -3.44 -4.45
N ALA A 112 -8.46 -4.36 -3.75
CA ALA A 112 -7.78 -5.47 -3.09
C ALA A 112 -7.00 -6.34 -4.08
N ASN A 113 -7.60 -6.64 -5.24
CA ASN A 113 -6.97 -7.44 -6.30
C ASN A 113 -5.80 -6.68 -6.96
N PHE A 114 -5.96 -5.39 -7.20
CA PHE A 114 -4.90 -4.53 -7.70
C PHE A 114 -3.69 -4.53 -6.76
N LEU A 115 -3.92 -4.24 -5.47
CA LEU A 115 -2.85 -4.17 -4.47
C LEU A 115 -2.14 -5.52 -4.29
N LYS A 116 -2.88 -6.63 -4.23
CA LYS A 116 -2.28 -7.98 -4.19
C LYS A 116 -1.36 -8.22 -5.38
N SER A 117 -1.81 -7.87 -6.58
CA SER A 117 -1.03 -8.06 -7.81
C SER A 117 0.21 -7.17 -7.82
N ALA A 118 0.08 -5.90 -7.40
CA ALA A 118 1.19 -4.96 -7.36
C ALA A 118 2.24 -5.36 -6.31
N ILE A 119 1.82 -5.85 -5.13
CA ILE A 119 2.72 -6.37 -4.10
C ILE A 119 3.49 -7.59 -4.62
N ASN A 120 2.83 -8.53 -5.29
CA ASN A 120 3.50 -9.70 -5.85
C ASN A 120 4.53 -9.31 -6.90
N LYS A 121 4.18 -8.40 -7.81
CA LYS A 121 5.13 -7.86 -8.81
C LYS A 121 6.34 -7.19 -8.14
N ALA A 122 6.13 -6.40 -7.10
CA ALA A 122 7.20 -5.75 -6.36
C ALA A 122 8.12 -6.77 -5.66
N LYS A 123 7.55 -7.84 -5.09
CA LYS A 123 8.32 -8.96 -4.51
C LYS A 123 9.13 -9.70 -5.56
N GLU A 124 8.54 -10.03 -6.71
CA GLU A 124 9.22 -10.71 -7.81
C GLU A 124 10.37 -9.87 -8.38
N ALA A 125 10.18 -8.55 -8.54
CA ALA A 125 11.24 -7.64 -8.96
C ALA A 125 12.42 -7.60 -7.97
N ASN A 126 12.13 -7.54 -6.66
CA ASN A 126 13.15 -7.57 -5.61
C ASN A 126 13.86 -8.93 -5.53
N SER A 127 13.14 -10.05 -5.64
CA SER A 127 13.73 -11.39 -5.69
C SER A 127 14.65 -11.56 -6.91
N LYS A 128 14.24 -11.04 -8.07
CA LYS A 128 15.06 -11.08 -9.29
C LYS A 128 16.32 -10.21 -9.14
N SER A 129 16.21 -9.00 -8.60
CA SER A 129 17.35 -8.13 -8.34
C SER A 129 18.35 -8.75 -7.36
N ASN A 130 17.84 -9.38 -6.28
CA ASN A 130 18.69 -10.06 -5.31
C ASN A 130 19.38 -11.28 -5.94
N SER A 131 18.68 -12.07 -6.77
CA SER A 131 19.29 -13.19 -7.50
C SER A 131 20.44 -12.73 -8.41
N VAL A 132 20.22 -11.67 -9.19
CA VAL A 132 21.24 -11.09 -10.07
C VAL A 132 22.47 -10.63 -9.28
N ALA A 133 22.29 -9.96 -8.15
CA ALA A 133 23.40 -9.52 -7.31
C ALA A 133 24.19 -10.70 -6.72
N GLU A 134 23.50 -11.74 -6.24
CA GLU A 134 24.11 -12.96 -5.73
C GLU A 134 24.87 -13.74 -6.82
N GLU A 135 24.31 -13.82 -8.02
CA GLU A 135 24.95 -14.45 -9.18
C GLU A 135 26.22 -13.69 -9.60
N ILE A 136 26.21 -12.35 -9.59
CA ILE A 136 27.40 -11.54 -9.86
C ILE A 136 28.47 -11.76 -8.78
N ARG A 137 28.07 -11.93 -7.52
CA ARG A 137 29.00 -12.24 -6.41
C ARG A 137 29.68 -13.59 -6.60
N LYS A 138 28.92 -14.64 -6.95
CA LYS A 138 29.46 -15.96 -7.28
C LYS A 138 30.40 -15.93 -8.49
N LEU A 139 30.05 -15.17 -9.53
CA LEU A 139 30.95 -14.98 -10.68
C LEU A 139 32.27 -14.32 -10.27
N LYS A 140 32.23 -13.38 -9.33
CA LYS A 140 33.45 -12.74 -8.82
C LYS A 140 34.31 -13.73 -8.03
N GLU A 141 33.71 -14.58 -7.22
CA GLU A 141 34.42 -15.64 -6.49
C GLU A 141 35.15 -16.59 -7.46
N LEU A 142 34.48 -17.06 -8.52
CA LEU A 142 35.12 -17.91 -9.54
C LEU A 142 36.28 -17.22 -10.28
N PHE A 143 36.18 -15.90 -10.49
CA PHE A 143 37.25 -15.13 -11.10
C PHE A 143 38.44 -14.97 -10.15
N ASP A 144 38.16 -14.65 -8.87
CA ASP A 144 39.19 -14.49 -7.85
C ASP A 144 39.91 -15.84 -7.56
N GLU A 145 39.21 -16.97 -7.70
CA GLU A 145 39.76 -18.34 -7.63
C GLU A 145 40.53 -18.75 -8.92
N GLY A 146 40.50 -17.92 -9.97
CA GLY A 146 41.15 -18.20 -11.25
C GLY A 146 40.49 -19.30 -12.09
N ILE A 147 39.25 -19.67 -11.75
CA ILE A 147 38.45 -20.68 -12.48
C ILE A 147 37.94 -20.10 -13.80
N ILE A 148 37.61 -18.80 -13.82
CA ILE A 148 37.21 -18.08 -15.03
C ILE A 148 38.15 -16.89 -15.28
N THR A 149 38.24 -16.50 -16.54
CA THR A 149 39.03 -15.34 -16.98
C THR A 149 38.26 -14.03 -16.83
N GLN A 150 38.96 -12.88 -16.87
CA GLN A 150 38.34 -11.55 -16.82
C GLN A 150 37.33 -11.34 -17.96
N GLU A 151 37.64 -11.85 -19.15
CA GLU A 151 36.76 -11.76 -20.33
C GLU A 151 35.46 -12.55 -20.12
N GLU A 152 35.55 -13.77 -19.57
CA GLU A 152 34.39 -14.59 -19.26
C GLU A 152 33.53 -14.00 -18.14
N PHE A 153 34.17 -13.39 -17.12
CA PHE A 153 33.48 -12.67 -16.07
C PHE A 153 32.69 -11.47 -16.63
N ASP A 154 33.33 -10.65 -17.46
CA ASP A 154 32.70 -9.45 -18.02
C ASP A 154 31.56 -9.77 -18.99
N ILE A 155 31.69 -10.83 -19.80
CA ILE A 155 30.61 -11.32 -20.68
C ILE A 155 29.40 -11.76 -19.84
N LYS A 156 29.61 -12.61 -18.84
CA LYS A 156 28.52 -13.12 -18.00
C LYS A 156 27.88 -12.03 -17.15
N LYS A 157 28.66 -11.09 -16.62
CA LYS A 157 28.15 -9.94 -15.89
C LYS A 157 27.24 -9.06 -16.74
N LYS A 158 27.61 -8.79 -18.01
CA LYS A 158 26.75 -8.04 -18.94
C LYS A 158 25.45 -8.77 -19.25
N GLN A 159 25.52 -10.09 -19.47
CA GLN A 159 24.34 -10.92 -19.70
C GLN A 159 23.35 -10.87 -18.52
N LEU A 160 23.85 -10.96 -17.28
CA LEU A 160 23.02 -10.90 -16.08
C LEU A 160 22.39 -9.52 -15.85
N LEU A 161 23.08 -8.44 -16.23
CA LEU A 161 22.57 -7.07 -16.15
C LEU A 161 21.66 -6.68 -17.32
N SER A 162 21.49 -7.56 -18.32
CA SER A 162 20.69 -7.30 -19.53
C SER A 162 21.07 -5.99 -20.24
N LEU A 163 22.37 -5.65 -20.24
CA LEU A 163 22.97 -4.45 -20.86
C LEU A 163 23.49 -4.73 -22.27
#